data_AF-A0A4P5U9T1-F1
#
_entry.id   AF-A0A4P5U9T1-F1
#
_cell.length_a   1.000
_cell.length_b   1.000
_cell.length_c   1.000
_cell.angle_alpha   90.00
_cell.angle_beta   90.00
_cell.angle_gamma   90.00
#
_symmetry.space_group_name_H-M   'P 1'
#
loop_
_entity.id
_entity.type
_entity.pdbx_description
1 polymer ?
#
loop_
_entity_poly.entity_id
_entity_poly.type
_entity_poly.pdbx_seq_one_letter_code
_entity_poly.pdbx_strand_id
1 'polypeptide(L)'
;MKNQLLILFALFALVVSAFSSCKKPITESNPNFSLTELLTSGPWEISFFFDGTTDRSTEFNRFTFTFLSNGIMYAANSSETISGAWANENSATQLNISISGNSQLTYLNKNWIISSTANSTIIMQDGNSGNISELHFVKK
;
A
#
# COMPACT_ATOMS: atom_id res chain seq x y z
N MET A 1 71.98 9.15 -20.64
CA MET A 1 71.33 7.92 -21.17
C MET A 1 69.86 8.00 -20.76
N LYS A 2 68.98 8.16 -21.75
CA LYS A 2 67.53 8.31 -21.61
C LYS A 2 66.93 6.91 -21.44
N ASN A 3 66.35 6.60 -20.29
CA ASN A 3 65.35 5.54 -20.21
C ASN A 3 64.01 6.15 -19.81
N GLN A 4 63.14 6.18 -20.82
CA GLN A 4 61.79 6.72 -20.80
C GLN A 4 60.85 5.80 -20.00
N LEU A 5 59.98 6.44 -19.23
CA LEU A 5 58.52 6.27 -19.24
C LEU A 5 57.96 4.84 -19.34
N LEU A 6 57.34 4.38 -18.26
CA LEU A 6 55.98 3.82 -18.32
C LEU A 6 55.22 4.21 -17.05
N ILE A 7 54.29 5.14 -17.25
CA ILE A 7 53.23 5.51 -16.32
C ILE A 7 52.33 4.28 -16.16
N LEU A 8 52.12 3.80 -14.93
CA LEU A 8 50.87 3.11 -14.60
C LEU A 8 50.29 3.71 -13.32
N PHE A 9 49.46 4.72 -13.56
CA PHE A 9 48.60 5.38 -12.61
C PHE A 9 47.43 4.44 -12.30
N ALA A 10 47.62 3.41 -11.47
CA ALA A 10 46.52 2.59 -10.98
C ALA A 10 45.96 3.21 -9.68
N LEU A 11 45.42 4.42 -9.84
CA LEU A 11 44.59 5.06 -8.83
C LEU A 11 43.21 4.39 -8.87
N PHE A 12 42.80 3.90 -7.70
CA PHE A 12 41.41 3.93 -7.23
C PHE A 12 40.38 3.00 -7.87
N ALA A 13 39.62 2.35 -6.98
CA ALA A 13 38.40 1.58 -7.20
C ALA A 13 38.61 0.27 -7.99
N LEU A 14 38.31 -0.91 -7.43
CA LEU A 14 36.94 -1.28 -7.13
C LEU A 14 36.93 -2.46 -6.13
N VAL A 15 36.96 -2.15 -4.84
CA VAL A 15 36.37 -3.07 -3.86
C VAL A 15 34.88 -2.78 -3.88
N VAL A 16 34.16 -3.46 -4.77
CA VAL A 16 32.71 -3.60 -4.68
C VAL A 16 32.44 -5.08 -4.78
N SER A 17 32.58 -5.75 -3.64
CA SER A 17 31.87 -6.99 -3.37
C SER A 17 30.39 -6.71 -3.62
N ALA A 18 29.89 -7.16 -4.76
CA ALA A 18 28.47 -7.17 -5.05
C ALA A 18 27.81 -8.14 -4.06
N PHE A 19 27.41 -7.63 -2.89
CA PHE A 19 26.29 -8.20 -2.19
C PHE A 19 25.10 -7.98 -3.11
N SER A 20 24.78 -9.01 -3.92
CA SER A 20 23.46 -9.17 -4.49
C SER A 20 22.48 -9.28 -3.32
N SER A 21 22.12 -8.13 -2.76
CA SER A 21 20.88 -7.97 -2.05
C SER A 21 19.79 -8.01 -3.10
N CYS A 22 19.54 -9.22 -3.64
CA CYS A 22 18.18 -9.58 -3.96
C CYS A 22 17.42 -9.33 -2.66
N LYS A 23 16.70 -8.20 -2.58
CA LYS A 23 15.54 -8.16 -1.70
C LYS A 23 14.68 -9.30 -2.20
N LYS A 24 14.78 -10.46 -1.57
CA LYS A 24 13.66 -11.39 -1.57
C LYS A 24 12.47 -10.50 -1.17
N PRO A 25 11.35 -10.50 -1.92
CA PRO A 25 10.13 -10.03 -1.31
C PRO A 25 10.02 -10.84 -0.01
N ILE A 26 10.14 -10.13 1.11
CA ILE A 26 9.85 -10.67 2.42
C ILE A 26 8.40 -11.10 2.34
N THR A 27 8.18 -12.39 2.09
CA THR A 27 6.93 -13.05 2.43
C THR A 27 6.94 -13.17 3.95
N GLU A 28 6.68 -12.04 4.62
CA GLU A 28 6.49 -12.02 6.06
C GLU A 28 5.00 -11.97 6.37
N SER A 29 4.61 -13.01 7.10
CA SER A 29 3.27 -13.38 7.57
C SER A 29 2.20 -13.41 6.49
N ASN A 30 2.00 -14.60 5.90
CA ASN A 30 0.65 -14.99 5.50
C ASN A 30 -0.20 -14.98 6.80
N PRO A 31 -1.18 -14.07 6.98
CA PRO A 31 -2.19 -14.32 7.98
C PRO A 31 -2.82 -15.68 7.64
N ASN A 32 -3.23 -16.48 8.63
CA ASN A 32 -3.93 -17.74 8.39
C ASN A 32 -5.34 -17.54 7.74
N PHE A 33 -5.57 -16.38 7.12
CA PHE A 33 -6.84 -15.87 6.62
C PHE A 33 -6.63 -15.31 5.21
N SER A 34 -7.61 -15.55 4.33
CA SER A 34 -7.71 -14.85 3.05
C SER A 34 -7.88 -13.35 3.25
N LEU A 35 -7.54 -12.53 2.25
CA LEU A 35 -7.77 -11.09 2.29
C LEU A 35 -9.25 -10.73 2.57
N THR A 36 -10.18 -11.51 2.02
CA THR A 36 -11.61 -11.35 2.27
C THR A 36 -11.95 -11.58 3.74
N GLU A 37 -11.48 -12.67 4.34
CA GLU A 37 -11.69 -12.95 5.77
C GLU A 37 -11.04 -11.89 6.65
N LEU A 38 -9.86 -11.38 6.27
CA LEU A 38 -9.20 -10.30 6.99
C LEU A 38 -10.06 -9.03 6.97
N LEU A 39 -10.46 -8.56 5.78
CA LEU A 39 -11.27 -7.35 5.60
C LEU A 39 -12.59 -7.41 6.36
N THR A 40 -13.28 -8.56 6.33
CA THR A 40 -14.59 -8.73 6.96
C THR A 40 -14.52 -9.09 8.46
N SER A 41 -13.32 -9.29 9.02
CA SER A 41 -13.15 -9.68 10.43
C SER A 41 -13.43 -8.57 11.44
N GLY A 42 -13.62 -7.33 11.00
CA GLY A 42 -13.92 -6.21 11.89
C GLY A 42 -13.85 -4.84 11.22
N PRO A 43 -14.10 -3.78 12.00
CA PRO A 43 -13.98 -2.41 11.54
C PRO A 43 -12.53 -1.98 11.38
N TRP A 44 -12.31 -1.07 10.43
CA TRP A 44 -11.02 -0.49 10.09
C TRP A 44 -11.06 1.04 10.19
N GLU A 45 -9.91 1.63 10.42
CA GLU A 45 -9.67 3.06 10.27
C GLU A 45 -8.46 3.29 9.34
N ILE A 46 -8.42 4.45 8.71
CA ILE A 46 -7.28 4.86 7.90
C ILE A 46 -6.26 5.51 8.83
N SER A 47 -5.10 4.87 8.98
CA SER A 47 -3.98 5.41 9.77
C SER A 47 -3.05 6.29 8.93
N PHE A 48 -3.00 6.03 7.63
CA PHE A 48 -2.20 6.79 6.68
C PHE A 48 -2.83 6.77 5.29
N PHE A 49 -2.85 7.92 4.63
CA PHE A 49 -3.24 8.02 3.23
C PHE A 49 -2.50 9.15 2.50
N PHE A 50 -1.75 8.78 1.47
CA PHE A 50 -1.10 9.68 0.53
C PHE A 50 -1.69 9.48 -0.86
N ASP A 51 -2.16 10.55 -1.50
CA ASP A 51 -2.87 10.47 -2.80
C ASP A 51 -1.94 10.53 -4.03
N GLY A 52 -0.62 10.41 -3.81
CA GLY A 52 0.41 10.63 -4.80
C GLY A 52 0.96 12.06 -4.82
N THR A 53 0.28 13.01 -4.18
CA THR A 53 0.69 14.42 -4.12
C THR A 53 0.66 15.01 -2.71
N THR A 54 -0.30 14.60 -1.90
CA THR A 54 -0.63 15.21 -0.62
C THR A 54 -0.92 14.13 0.41
N ASP A 55 -0.40 14.30 1.62
CA ASP A 55 -0.83 13.53 2.78
C ASP A 55 -2.23 14.00 3.20
N ARG A 56 -3.20 13.10 3.10
CA ARG A 56 -4.62 13.34 3.39
C ARG A 56 -5.08 12.57 4.63
N SER A 57 -4.18 11.98 5.41
CA SER A 57 -4.51 11.09 6.53
C SER A 57 -5.54 11.72 7.47
N THR A 58 -5.37 13.01 7.81
CA THR A 58 -6.25 13.75 8.73
C THR A 58 -7.69 13.91 8.23
N GLU A 59 -7.92 13.85 6.92
CA GLU A 59 -9.27 13.92 6.37
C GLU A 59 -10.08 12.68 6.80
N PHE A 60 -9.43 11.54 6.98
CA PHE A 60 -10.11 10.25 7.23
C PHE A 60 -10.19 9.83 8.71
N ASN A 61 -9.54 10.54 9.63
CA ASN A 61 -9.46 10.21 11.07
C ASN A 61 -10.81 9.96 11.78
N ARG A 62 -11.94 10.42 11.22
CA ARG A 62 -13.28 10.27 11.80
C ARG A 62 -14.11 9.16 11.16
N PHE A 63 -13.59 8.51 10.13
CA PHE A 63 -14.29 7.45 9.43
C PHE A 63 -13.92 6.08 9.98
N THR A 64 -14.94 5.24 10.15
CA THR A 64 -14.80 3.81 10.39
C THR A 64 -15.31 3.07 9.16
N PHE A 65 -14.50 2.15 8.66
CA PHE A 65 -14.74 1.37 7.46
C PHE A 65 -15.15 -0.06 7.86
N THR A 66 -16.23 -0.56 7.28
CA THR A 66 -16.71 -1.93 7.51
C THR A 66 -16.91 -2.62 6.17
N PHE A 67 -16.26 -3.76 5.97
CA PHE A 67 -16.38 -4.56 4.76
C PHE A 67 -17.29 -5.75 5.01
N LEU A 68 -18.28 -5.95 4.14
CA LEU A 68 -19.19 -7.10 4.18
C LEU A 68 -18.80 -8.12 3.11
N SER A 69 -18.99 -9.40 3.40
CA SER A 69 -18.62 -10.52 2.51
C SER A 69 -19.38 -10.54 1.18
N ASN A 70 -20.45 -9.76 1.04
CA ASN A 70 -21.22 -9.61 -0.20
C ASN A 70 -20.66 -8.52 -1.14
N GLY A 71 -19.48 -7.95 -0.84
CA GLY A 71 -18.85 -6.92 -1.67
C GLY A 71 -19.35 -5.49 -1.38
N ILE A 72 -20.20 -5.30 -0.37
CA ILE A 72 -20.59 -3.96 0.11
C ILE A 72 -19.60 -3.50 1.18
N MET A 73 -19.28 -2.21 1.19
CA MET A 73 -18.58 -1.56 2.30
C MET A 73 -19.34 -0.33 2.80
N TYR A 74 -19.16 -0.01 4.07
CA TYR A 74 -19.64 1.22 4.68
C TYR A 74 -18.46 2.06 5.19
N ALA A 75 -18.52 3.37 4.95
CA ALA A 75 -17.68 4.36 5.61
C ALA A 75 -18.61 5.25 6.46
N ALA A 76 -18.45 5.18 7.79
CA ALA A 76 -19.31 5.88 8.74
C ALA A 76 -18.51 6.83 9.61
N ASN A 77 -19.05 8.02 9.85
CA ASN A 77 -18.57 8.97 10.86
C ASN A 77 -19.74 9.34 11.81
N SER A 78 -19.57 10.38 12.63
CA SER A 78 -20.62 10.81 13.58
C SER A 78 -21.87 11.41 12.93
N SER A 79 -21.81 11.77 11.65
CA SER A 79 -22.83 12.55 10.94
C SER A 79 -23.50 11.76 9.81
N GLU A 80 -22.77 10.87 9.16
CA GLU A 80 -23.24 10.14 7.98
C GLU A 80 -22.64 8.73 7.88
N THR A 81 -23.35 7.89 7.13
CA THR A 81 -22.89 6.58 6.68
C THR A 81 -23.02 6.52 5.18
N ILE A 82 -21.90 6.32 4.48
CA ILE A 82 -21.84 6.21 3.03
C ILE A 82 -21.59 4.74 2.66
N SER A 83 -22.39 4.23 1.72
CA SER A 83 -22.22 2.90 1.15
C SER A 83 -21.31 2.96 -0.07
N GLY A 84 -20.48 1.95 -0.22
CA GLY A 84 -19.67 1.69 -1.40
C GLY A 84 -19.63 0.20 -1.74
N ALA A 85 -18.81 -0.13 -2.72
CA ALA A 85 -18.52 -1.49 -3.13
C ALA A 85 -17.02 -1.75 -3.03
N TRP A 86 -16.66 -3.01 -2.84
CA TRP A 86 -15.28 -3.49 -2.88
C TRP A 86 -15.20 -4.87 -3.55
N ALA A 87 -14.07 -5.16 -4.17
CA ALA A 87 -13.79 -6.47 -4.72
C ALA A 87 -12.34 -6.88 -4.47
N ASN A 88 -12.16 -8.09 -3.95
CA ASN A 88 -10.87 -8.76 -3.93
C ASN A 88 -10.62 -9.39 -5.31
N GLU A 89 -9.54 -8.97 -5.96
CA GLU A 89 -9.19 -9.36 -7.33
C GLU A 89 -7.79 -9.99 -7.41
N ASN A 90 -7.47 -10.54 -8.59
CA ASN A 90 -6.13 -11.02 -8.93
C ASN A 90 -5.52 -11.96 -7.86
N SER A 91 -6.29 -12.96 -7.44
CA SER A 91 -5.85 -13.95 -6.45
C SER A 91 -5.42 -13.34 -5.11
N ALA A 92 -6.20 -12.39 -4.56
CA ALA A 92 -5.92 -11.72 -3.29
C ALA A 92 -4.72 -10.78 -3.27
N THR A 93 -4.28 -10.32 -4.45
CA THR A 93 -3.21 -9.32 -4.58
C THR A 93 -3.73 -7.92 -4.85
N GLN A 94 -5.03 -7.76 -5.13
CA GLN A 94 -5.65 -6.46 -5.40
C GLN A 94 -6.99 -6.27 -4.69
N LEU A 95 -7.28 -5.01 -4.37
CA LEU A 95 -8.54 -4.56 -3.80
C LEU A 95 -9.07 -3.39 -4.63
N ASN A 96 -10.17 -3.61 -5.34
CA ASN A 96 -10.93 -2.52 -5.94
C ASN A 96 -11.83 -1.88 -4.86
N ILE A 97 -11.85 -0.55 -4.80
CA ILE A 97 -12.77 0.23 -3.97
C ILE A 97 -13.55 1.19 -4.87
N SER A 98 -14.86 1.27 -4.67
CA SER A 98 -15.75 2.17 -5.40
C SER A 98 -16.80 2.78 -4.47
N ILE A 99 -16.68 4.08 -4.22
CA ILE A 99 -17.56 4.87 -3.35
C ILE A 99 -18.10 6.06 -4.15
N SER A 100 -19.37 6.39 -3.96
CA SER A 100 -19.99 7.59 -4.54
C SER A 100 -20.75 8.37 -3.47
N GLY A 101 -21.15 9.61 -3.78
CA GLY A 101 -21.95 10.45 -2.87
C GLY A 101 -21.15 11.25 -1.82
N ASN A 102 -19.83 11.06 -1.71
CA ASN A 102 -18.97 11.88 -0.85
C ASN A 102 -17.61 12.14 -1.53
N SER A 103 -17.30 13.40 -1.83
CA SER A 103 -16.09 13.77 -2.58
C SER A 103 -14.79 13.41 -1.85
N GLN A 104 -14.76 13.47 -0.52
CA GLN A 104 -13.60 13.08 0.26
C GLN A 104 -13.34 11.57 0.14
N LEU A 105 -14.39 10.76 0.23
CA LEU A 105 -14.24 9.29 0.13
C LEU A 105 -13.86 8.83 -1.28
N THR A 106 -14.18 9.63 -2.32
CA THR A 106 -13.81 9.27 -3.71
C THR A 106 -12.30 9.22 -3.96
N TYR A 107 -11.46 9.82 -3.12
CA TYR A 107 -10.00 9.66 -3.21
C TYR A 107 -9.54 8.20 -3.01
N LEU A 108 -10.36 7.37 -2.36
CA LEU A 108 -10.08 5.95 -2.14
C LEU A 108 -10.42 5.08 -3.36
N ASN A 109 -11.09 5.61 -4.39
CA ASN A 109 -11.54 4.86 -5.55
C ASN A 109 -10.37 4.50 -6.47
N LYS A 110 -9.79 3.31 -6.29
CA LYS A 110 -8.67 2.80 -7.08
C LYS A 110 -8.69 1.26 -7.14
N ASN A 111 -7.85 0.73 -8.03
CA ASN A 111 -7.42 -0.66 -7.98
C ASN A 111 -6.14 -0.73 -7.15
N TRP A 112 -6.31 -0.95 -5.84
CA TRP A 112 -5.21 -1.01 -4.89
C TRP A 112 -4.45 -2.32 -5.04
N ILE A 113 -3.12 -2.25 -5.06
CA ILE A 113 -2.23 -3.41 -4.99
C ILE A 113 -1.86 -3.64 -3.52
N ILE A 114 -2.12 -4.84 -3.03
CA ILE A 114 -1.76 -5.25 -1.67
C ILE A 114 -0.24 -5.32 -1.56
N SER A 115 0.34 -4.47 -0.71
CA SER A 115 1.78 -4.44 -0.44
C SER A 115 2.16 -5.26 0.79
N SER A 116 1.32 -5.25 1.84
CA SER A 116 1.53 -6.03 3.05
C SER A 116 0.20 -6.25 3.80
N THR A 117 0.06 -7.39 4.47
CA THR A 117 -1.05 -7.69 5.36
C THR A 117 -0.56 -8.28 6.68
N ALA A 118 -1.26 -7.94 7.75
CA ALA A 118 -1.13 -8.52 9.07
C ALA A 118 -2.53 -8.62 9.70
N ASN A 119 -2.64 -9.26 10.88
CA ASN A 119 -3.93 -9.46 11.56
C ASN A 119 -4.72 -8.15 11.84
N SER A 120 -4.01 -7.03 11.94
CA SER A 120 -4.55 -5.70 12.28
C SER A 120 -4.15 -4.60 11.30
N THR A 121 -3.53 -4.94 10.16
CA THR A 121 -2.99 -3.93 9.25
C THR A 121 -3.08 -4.41 7.79
N ILE A 122 -3.46 -3.50 6.89
CA ILE A 122 -3.41 -3.72 5.44
C ILE A 122 -2.76 -2.48 4.82
N ILE A 123 -1.65 -2.69 4.11
CA ILE A 123 -0.92 -1.63 3.40
C ILE A 123 -1.05 -1.88 1.90
N MET A 124 -1.43 -0.83 1.17
CA MET A 124 -1.68 -0.92 -0.26
C MET A 124 -1.15 0.30 -1.00
N GLN A 125 -0.85 0.11 -2.28
CA GLN A 125 -0.38 1.17 -3.17
C GLN A 125 -1.10 1.09 -4.52
N ASP A 126 -1.19 2.19 -5.26
CA ASP A 126 -1.68 2.12 -6.64
C ASP A 126 -0.56 1.74 -7.62
N GLY A 127 -0.86 0.78 -8.49
CA GLY A 127 0.08 0.32 -9.50
C GLY A 127 0.09 1.24 -10.70
N ASN A 128 1.25 1.83 -10.96
CA ASN A 128 1.62 2.51 -12.22
C ASN A 128 1.24 4.00 -12.30
N SER A 129 2.02 4.88 -11.66
CA SER A 129 2.46 6.14 -12.26
C SER A 129 3.47 6.83 -11.34
N GLY A 130 4.13 7.90 -11.83
CA GLY A 130 5.19 8.60 -11.11
C GLY A 130 4.81 9.22 -9.75
N ASN A 131 3.52 9.20 -9.39
CA ASN A 131 2.98 9.64 -8.12
C ASN A 131 2.20 8.49 -7.48
N ILE A 132 2.90 7.63 -6.74
CA ILE A 132 2.31 6.45 -6.08
C ILE A 132 1.45 6.91 -4.91
N SER A 133 0.18 6.51 -4.91
CA SER A 133 -0.70 6.63 -3.76
C SER A 133 -0.48 5.47 -2.81
N GLU A 134 -0.61 5.71 -1.51
CA GLU A 134 -0.40 4.71 -0.47
C GLU A 134 -1.49 4.82 0.60
N LEU A 135 -2.07 3.69 0.99
CA LEU A 135 -3.20 3.60 1.91
C LEU A 135 -2.94 2.53 2.96
N HIS A 136 -3.10 2.90 4.24
CA HIS A 136 -2.93 2.00 5.37
C HIS A 136 -4.23 1.92 6.16
N PHE A 137 -4.85 0.75 6.15
CA PHE A 137 -5.90 0.40 7.10
C PHE A 137 -5.31 -0.24 8.35
N VAL A 138 -5.79 0.16 9.51
CA VAL A 138 -5.55 -0.52 10.79
C VAL A 138 -6.87 -0.89 11.45
N LYS A 139 -6.90 -1.99 12.19
CA LYS A 139 -8.10 -2.36 12.96
C LYS A 139 -8.39 -1.34 14.05
N LYS A 140 -9.67 -1.04 14.21
CA LYS A 140 -10.19 -0.18 15.29
C LYS A 140 -10.38 -0.97 16.59
#